data_AF-A0A7C9FTQ5-F1
#
_entry.id   AF-A0A7C9FTQ5-F1
#
_cell.length_a   1.000
_cell.length_b   1.000
_cell.length_c   1.000
_cell.angle_alpha   90.00
_cell.angle_beta   90.00
_cell.angle_gamma   90.00
#
_symmetry.space_group_name_H-M   'P 1'
#
loop_
_entity.id
_entity.type
_entity.pdbx_description
1 polymer ?
#
loop_
_entity_poly.entity_id
_entity_poly.type
_entity_poly.pdbx_seq_one_letter_code
_entity_poly.pdbx_strand_id
1 'polypeptide(L)'
;MEDRQLELIDARPITKPLILSYLAKERHIPSDLARKYLREVHYRNTATGKEYFAFGMQNQAGGYEIRVASSKYNFKSALNARDITVIPGSQAEAKTVHVFEGMTDFLSYLVLTGTDTLPEDAIIMHSLSSFPRTVAYIRSQDYQAVKTYLDNDKAGEKGTARFQTEFGSSFLPQGEFFSPHHDLNDLLRAQHSAGKPSSKFRK
;
A
#
# COMPACT_ATOMS: atom_id res chain seq x y z
N MET A 1 -9.58 -13.82 -15.37
CA MET A 1 -8.73 -15.04 -15.25
C MET A 1 -7.45 -14.60 -14.57
N GLU A 2 -7.47 -14.55 -13.23
CA GLU A 2 -6.29 -14.18 -12.44
C GLU A 2 -5.31 -15.35 -12.38
N ASP A 3 -4.03 -14.99 -12.30
CA ASP A 3 -2.81 -15.77 -12.55
C ASP A 3 -2.83 -17.19 -11.95
N ARG A 4 -3.39 -18.17 -12.69
CA ARG A 4 -3.50 -19.59 -12.27
C ARG A 4 -2.15 -20.31 -12.12
N GLN A 5 -1.05 -19.58 -12.20
CA GLN A 5 0.29 -20.15 -12.21
C GLN A 5 1.15 -19.73 -11.03
N LEU A 6 0.63 -18.98 -10.06
CA LEU A 6 1.38 -18.61 -8.86
C LEU A 6 0.78 -19.25 -7.63
N GLU A 7 1.61 -19.98 -6.90
CA GLU A 7 1.26 -20.71 -5.68
C GLU A 7 2.00 -20.11 -4.49
N LEU A 8 1.28 -19.74 -3.44
CA LEU A 8 1.88 -19.33 -2.17
C LEU A 8 2.58 -20.53 -1.51
N ILE A 9 3.87 -20.38 -1.15
CA ILE A 9 4.61 -21.37 -0.37
C ILE A 9 4.53 -21.03 1.11
N ASP A 10 5.03 -19.84 1.48
CA ASP A 10 4.99 -19.35 2.86
C ASP A 10 4.96 -17.82 2.93
N ALA A 11 4.60 -17.31 4.10
CA ALA A 11 4.75 -15.91 4.45
C ALA A 11 5.30 -15.81 5.87
N ARG A 12 6.38 -15.06 6.04
CA ARG A 12 7.14 -15.00 7.30
C ARG A 12 7.64 -13.58 7.60
N PRO A 13 8.09 -13.30 8.84
CA PRO A 13 8.75 -12.04 9.13
C PRO A 13 9.89 -11.78 8.14
N ILE A 14 10.05 -10.53 7.71
CA ILE A 14 11.05 -10.20 6.68
C ILE A 14 12.46 -10.49 7.20
N THR A 15 13.20 -11.36 6.52
CA THR A 15 14.60 -11.66 6.85
C THR A 15 15.55 -11.25 5.72
N LYS A 16 15.06 -11.20 4.47
CA LYS A 16 15.88 -10.86 3.30
C LYS A 16 16.38 -9.41 3.37
N PRO A 17 17.71 -9.20 3.40
CA PRO A 17 18.30 -7.86 3.35
C PRO A 17 17.91 -7.08 2.09
N LEU A 18 17.65 -7.78 0.98
CA LEU A 18 17.21 -7.17 -0.27
C LEU A 18 15.89 -6.40 -0.10
N ILE A 19 14.90 -7.01 0.55
CA ILE A 19 13.58 -6.38 0.79
C ILE A 19 13.76 -5.14 1.67
N LEU A 20 14.49 -5.27 2.78
CA LEU A 20 14.69 -4.16 3.72
C LEU A 20 15.51 -3.03 3.10
N SER A 21 16.56 -3.36 2.35
CA SER A 21 17.38 -2.36 1.65
C SER A 21 16.58 -1.63 0.58
N TYR A 22 15.74 -2.34 -0.18
CA TYR A 22 14.84 -1.72 -1.15
C TYR A 22 13.87 -0.75 -0.48
N LEU A 23 13.15 -1.22 0.54
CA LEU A 23 12.16 -0.41 1.27
C LEU A 23 12.82 0.81 1.93
N ALA A 24 13.96 0.63 2.60
CA ALA A 24 14.63 1.73 3.31
C ALA A 24 15.32 2.73 2.36
N LYS A 25 16.02 2.25 1.33
CA LYS A 25 16.86 3.12 0.49
C LYS A 25 16.16 3.71 -0.72
N GLU A 26 15.22 2.97 -1.31
CA GLU A 26 14.52 3.40 -2.53
C GLU A 26 13.12 3.93 -2.24
N ARG A 27 12.47 3.40 -1.20
CA ARG A 27 11.10 3.78 -0.80
C ARG A 27 11.04 4.63 0.48
N HIS A 28 12.17 4.84 1.16
CA HIS A 28 12.28 5.57 2.43
C HIS A 28 11.34 5.07 3.53
N ILE A 29 11.04 3.76 3.52
CA ILE A 29 10.24 3.11 4.56
C ILE A 29 11.18 2.50 5.61
N PRO A 30 11.10 2.92 6.89
CA PRO A 30 11.89 2.35 7.98
C PRO A 30 11.68 0.85 8.12
N SER A 31 12.75 0.13 8.49
CA SER A 31 12.72 -1.33 8.60
C SER A 31 11.73 -1.82 9.65
N ASP A 32 11.56 -1.11 10.76
CA ASP A 32 10.62 -1.49 11.82
C ASP A 32 9.17 -1.41 11.33
N LEU A 33 8.85 -0.35 10.59
CA LEU A 33 7.54 -0.18 9.97
C LEU A 33 7.27 -1.26 8.90
N ALA A 34 8.26 -1.54 8.07
CA ALA A 34 8.19 -2.63 7.09
C ALA A 34 7.93 -3.99 7.78
N ARG A 35 8.65 -4.31 8.86
CA ARG A 35 8.49 -5.58 9.59
C ARG A 35 7.14 -5.68 10.31
N LYS A 36 6.61 -4.55 10.78
CA LYS A 36 5.30 -4.49 11.44
C LYS A 36 4.19 -4.91 10.49
N TYR A 37 4.16 -4.32 9.29
CA TYR A 37 3.01 -4.44 8.38
C TYR A 37 3.20 -5.40 7.22
N LEU A 38 4.44 -5.71 6.83
CA LEU A 38 4.73 -6.56 5.70
C LEU A 38 5.28 -7.92 6.13
N ARG A 39 5.17 -8.88 5.23
CA ARG A 39 5.81 -10.19 5.31
C ARG A 39 6.70 -10.40 4.11
N GLU A 40 7.73 -11.21 4.30
CA GLU A 40 8.45 -11.84 3.20
C GLU A 40 7.64 -13.04 2.75
N VAL A 41 7.24 -13.03 1.49
CA VAL A 41 6.31 -13.99 0.90
C VAL A 41 7.05 -14.80 -0.16
N HIS A 42 7.11 -16.11 0.01
CA HIS A 42 7.69 -17.04 -0.95
C HIS A 42 6.58 -17.67 -1.79
N TYR A 43 6.82 -17.78 -3.09
CA TYR A 43 5.83 -18.29 -4.02
C TYR A 43 6.50 -18.99 -5.19
N ARG A 44 5.76 -19.91 -5.83
CA ARG A 44 6.24 -20.71 -6.96
C ARG A 44 5.43 -20.40 -8.20
N ASN A 45 6.12 -20.28 -9.32
CA ASN A 45 5.47 -20.37 -10.62
C ASN A 45 5.26 -21.85 -10.97
N THR A 46 4.02 -22.32 -11.00
CA THR A 46 3.67 -23.74 -11.20
C THR A 46 3.93 -24.23 -12.62
N ALA A 47 4.02 -23.34 -13.62
CA ALA A 47 4.35 -23.70 -14.99
C ALA A 47 5.85 -23.96 -15.20
N THR A 48 6.71 -23.27 -14.44
CA THR A 48 8.18 -23.38 -14.56
C THR A 48 8.83 -24.12 -13.40
N GLY A 49 8.10 -24.35 -12.31
CA GLY A 49 8.62 -24.88 -11.05
C GLY A 49 9.51 -23.89 -10.29
N LYS A 50 9.74 -22.68 -10.81
CA LYS A 50 10.68 -21.73 -10.22
C LYS A 50 10.08 -21.02 -9.01
N GLU A 51 10.88 -20.91 -7.96
CA GLU A 51 10.52 -20.21 -6.73
C GLU A 51 11.04 -18.78 -6.72
N TYR A 52 10.28 -17.91 -6.09
CA TYR A 52 10.50 -16.48 -5.99
C TYR A 52 10.15 -16.00 -4.58
N PHE A 53 10.58 -14.79 -4.26
CA PHE A 53 10.17 -14.10 -3.05
C PHE A 53 9.83 -12.64 -3.34
N ALA A 54 8.92 -12.10 -2.53
CA ALA A 54 8.46 -10.72 -2.58
C ALA A 54 8.19 -10.24 -1.15
N PHE A 55 7.86 -8.96 -1.00
CA PHE A 55 7.20 -8.49 0.22
C PHE A 55 5.70 -8.36 -0.05
N GLY A 56 4.88 -8.46 0.99
CA GLY A 56 3.44 -8.36 0.82
C GLY A 56 2.66 -8.22 2.11
N MET A 57 1.35 -8.05 1.96
CA MET A 57 0.35 -8.01 3.04
C MET A 57 -0.64 -9.14 2.86
N GLN A 58 -1.12 -9.70 3.97
CA GLN A 58 -2.24 -10.63 3.94
C GLN A 58 -3.53 -9.85 3.66
N ASN A 59 -4.43 -10.40 2.83
CA ASN A 59 -5.72 -9.79 2.52
C ASN A 59 -6.88 -10.52 3.21
N GLN A 60 -8.08 -9.94 3.15
CA GLN A 60 -9.27 -10.43 3.85
C GLN A 60 -9.75 -11.81 3.37
N ALA A 61 -9.35 -12.24 2.17
CA ALA A 61 -9.61 -13.59 1.66
C ALA A 61 -8.59 -14.64 2.14
N GLY A 62 -7.64 -14.26 3.01
CA GLY A 62 -6.57 -15.14 3.49
C GLY A 62 -5.42 -15.34 2.49
N GLY A 63 -5.46 -14.66 1.33
CA GLY A 63 -4.37 -14.61 0.36
C GLY A 63 -3.33 -13.55 0.69
N TYR A 64 -2.36 -13.37 -0.21
CA TYR A 64 -1.31 -12.37 -0.07
C TYR A 64 -1.21 -11.46 -1.29
N GLU A 65 -1.14 -10.16 -1.03
CA GLU A 65 -0.90 -9.13 -2.03
C GLU A 65 0.59 -8.81 -2.02
N ILE A 66 1.28 -9.11 -3.12
CA ILE A 66 2.75 -9.09 -3.18
C ILE A 66 3.29 -8.04 -4.14
N ARG A 67 4.50 -7.56 -3.83
CA ARG A 67 5.31 -6.71 -4.70
C ARG A 67 6.78 -7.12 -4.63
N VAL A 68 7.43 -7.18 -5.79
CA VAL A 68 8.87 -7.48 -5.87
C VAL A 68 9.68 -6.29 -5.36
N ALA A 69 10.72 -6.58 -4.56
CA ALA A 69 11.68 -5.59 -4.07
C ALA A 69 12.66 -5.15 -5.17
N SER A 70 12.17 -4.39 -6.15
CA SER A 70 12.97 -3.86 -7.25
C SER A 70 12.37 -2.58 -7.82
N SER A 71 13.21 -1.62 -8.19
CA SER A 71 12.83 -0.48 -9.05
C SER A 71 12.87 -0.84 -10.54
N LYS A 72 13.62 -1.88 -10.92
CA LYS A 72 13.73 -2.34 -12.31
C LYS A 72 12.54 -3.20 -12.74
N TYR A 73 11.98 -3.98 -11.81
CA TYR A 73 10.86 -4.89 -12.09
C TYR A 73 9.63 -4.47 -11.27
N ASN A 74 8.59 -3.98 -11.93
CA ASN A 74 7.35 -3.56 -11.27
C ASN A 74 6.30 -4.69 -11.26
N PHE A 75 6.66 -5.82 -10.65
CA PHE A 75 5.74 -6.95 -10.53
C PHE A 75 4.92 -6.85 -9.25
N LYS A 76 3.58 -6.90 -9.39
CA LYS A 76 2.61 -7.02 -8.31
C LYS A 76 1.58 -8.08 -8.65
N SER A 77 1.17 -8.89 -7.67
CA SER A 77 0.16 -9.93 -7.87
C SER A 77 -0.56 -10.26 -6.56
N ALA A 78 -1.70 -10.93 -6.69
CA ALA A 78 -2.39 -11.56 -5.56
C ALA A 78 -2.12 -13.06 -5.62
N LEU A 79 -1.70 -13.63 -4.51
CA LEU A 79 -1.52 -15.06 -4.32
C LEU A 79 -2.76 -15.63 -3.62
N ASN A 80 -3.22 -16.79 -4.09
CA ASN A 80 -4.43 -17.51 -3.69
C ASN A 80 -5.76 -16.78 -3.98
N ALA A 81 -5.90 -15.51 -3.61
CA ALA A 81 -7.09 -14.70 -3.86
C ALA A 81 -6.77 -13.21 -3.84
N ARG A 82 -7.41 -12.44 -4.72
CA ARG A 82 -7.37 -10.95 -4.73
C ARG A 82 -8.39 -10.39 -3.76
N ASP A 83 -7.93 -9.58 -2.81
CA ASP A 83 -8.80 -8.87 -1.86
C ASP A 83 -8.14 -7.63 -1.25
N ILE A 84 -8.88 -6.88 -0.45
CA ILE A 84 -8.36 -5.76 0.34
C ILE A 84 -7.63 -6.26 1.59
N THR A 85 -6.71 -5.45 2.12
CA THR A 85 -6.22 -5.61 3.49
C THR A 85 -6.92 -4.58 4.37
N VAL A 86 -7.31 -4.98 5.59
CA VAL A 86 -7.84 -4.05 6.59
C VAL A 86 -6.90 -4.07 7.79
N ILE A 87 -6.53 -2.88 8.25
CA ILE A 87 -5.67 -2.67 9.42
C ILE A 87 -6.51 -1.88 10.42
N PRO A 88 -6.88 -2.48 11.56
CA PRO A 88 -7.58 -1.77 12.62
C PRO A 88 -6.75 -0.60 13.16
N GLY A 89 -7.41 0.53 13.40
CA GLY A 89 -6.86 1.66 14.10
C GLY A 89 -6.67 1.39 15.59
N SER A 90 -5.98 2.30 16.27
CA SER A 90 -5.79 2.26 17.73
C SER A 90 -7.01 2.79 18.51
N GLN A 91 -7.95 3.47 17.86
CA GLN A 91 -9.17 4.00 18.45
C GLN A 91 -10.40 3.29 17.86
N ALA A 92 -10.92 2.29 18.57
CA ALA A 92 -12.05 1.47 18.12
C ALA A 92 -13.34 2.26 17.82
N GLU A 93 -13.54 3.41 18.45
CA GLU A 93 -14.73 4.26 18.24
C GLU A 93 -14.57 5.24 17.07
N ALA A 94 -13.41 5.27 16.41
CA ALA A 94 -13.19 6.15 15.28
C ALA A 94 -14.12 5.77 14.11
N LYS A 95 -14.90 6.75 13.64
CA LYS A 95 -15.85 6.60 12.54
C LYS A 95 -15.30 7.06 11.19
N THR A 96 -13.98 7.23 11.08
CA THR A 96 -13.30 7.52 9.81
C THR A 96 -12.54 6.30 9.35
N VAL A 97 -12.43 6.11 8.03
CA VAL A 97 -11.54 5.11 7.44
C VAL A 97 -10.63 5.75 6.39
N HIS A 98 -9.37 5.34 6.40
CA HIS A 98 -8.37 5.72 5.41
C HIS A 98 -8.26 4.63 4.35
N VAL A 99 -8.33 4.98 3.07
CA VAL A 99 -8.25 4.04 1.96
C VAL A 99 -7.04 4.38 1.10
N PHE A 100 -6.11 3.45 0.96
CA PHE A 100 -4.88 3.61 0.19
C PHE A 100 -4.92 2.73 -1.05
N GLU A 101 -4.45 3.26 -2.18
CA GLU A 101 -4.35 2.47 -3.42
C GLU A 101 -3.36 1.32 -3.29
N GLY A 102 -2.19 1.56 -2.69
CA GLY A 102 -1.14 0.57 -2.49
C GLY A 102 -0.61 0.47 -1.06
N MET A 103 0.03 -0.67 -0.77
CA MET A 103 0.68 -0.90 0.53
C MET A 103 1.83 0.08 0.80
N THR A 104 2.53 0.53 -0.24
CA THR A 104 3.64 1.48 -0.09
C THR A 104 3.12 2.87 0.27
N ASP A 105 1.93 3.25 -0.21
CA ASP A 105 1.31 4.54 0.10
C ASP A 105 0.88 4.62 1.54
N PHE A 106 0.25 3.56 2.06
CA PHE A 106 -0.05 3.42 3.49
C PHE A 106 1.21 3.59 4.36
N LEU A 107 2.29 2.87 4.03
CA LEU A 107 3.54 2.99 4.79
C LEU A 107 4.17 4.37 4.66
N SER A 108 4.06 5.00 3.48
CA SER A 108 4.59 6.35 3.25
C SER A 108 3.80 7.39 4.05
N TYR A 109 2.48 7.25 4.15
CA TYR A 109 1.63 8.10 4.98
C TYR A 109 2.03 8.06 6.46
N LEU A 110 2.27 6.85 6.99
CA LEU A 110 2.75 6.67 8.36
C LEU A 110 4.09 7.39 8.61
N VAL A 111 5.04 7.26 7.67
CA VAL A 111 6.33 7.98 7.75
C VAL A 111 6.14 9.49 7.69
N LEU A 112 5.35 10.00 6.74
CA LEU A 112 5.09 11.43 6.53
C LEU A 112 4.39 12.09 7.73
N THR A 113 3.54 11.33 8.42
CA THR A 113 2.80 11.81 9.61
C THR A 113 3.53 11.53 10.92
N GLY A 114 4.70 10.87 10.87
CA GLY A 114 5.51 10.58 12.05
C GLY A 114 4.85 9.58 13.02
N THR A 115 3.97 8.72 12.51
CA THR A 115 3.29 7.69 13.31
C THR A 115 3.59 6.29 12.81
N ASP A 116 3.50 5.29 13.68
CA ASP A 116 3.64 3.89 13.32
C ASP A 116 2.30 3.15 13.25
N THR A 117 1.21 3.80 13.67
CA THR A 117 -0.16 3.27 13.80
C THR A 117 -1.15 4.42 13.62
N LEU A 118 -2.28 4.18 12.93
CA LEU A 118 -3.33 5.18 12.83
C LEU A 118 -4.27 5.13 14.04
N PRO A 119 -4.87 6.27 14.43
CA PRO A 119 -6.04 6.26 15.29
C PRO A 119 -7.19 5.48 14.64
N GLU A 120 -7.42 5.74 13.35
CA GLU A 120 -8.53 5.20 12.58
C GLU A 120 -8.15 4.00 11.72
N ASP A 121 -9.16 3.27 11.22
CA ASP A 121 -8.96 2.09 10.39
C ASP A 121 -8.34 2.46 9.03
N ALA A 122 -7.52 1.55 8.49
CA ALA A 122 -6.98 1.64 7.16
C ALA A 122 -7.41 0.46 6.28
N ILE A 123 -7.79 0.75 5.04
CA ILE A 123 -8.03 -0.22 3.98
C ILE A 123 -6.96 -0.02 2.91
N ILE A 124 -6.25 -1.09 2.56
CA ILE A 124 -5.30 -1.10 1.46
C ILE A 124 -5.95 -1.87 0.31
N MET A 125 -6.19 -1.19 -0.80
CA MET A 125 -6.88 -1.77 -1.96
C MET A 125 -6.00 -2.71 -2.76
N HIS A 126 -4.68 -2.42 -2.80
CA HIS A 126 -3.64 -3.05 -3.64
C HIS A 126 -3.82 -2.85 -5.16
N SER A 127 -5.05 -2.60 -5.59
CA SER A 127 -5.44 -2.35 -6.97
C SER A 127 -6.83 -1.70 -7.01
N LEU A 128 -7.05 -0.80 -7.98
CA LEU A 128 -8.38 -0.26 -8.29
C LEU A 128 -9.40 -1.34 -8.69
N SER A 129 -8.95 -2.54 -9.10
CA SER A 129 -9.84 -3.68 -9.32
C SER A 129 -10.53 -4.17 -8.04
N SER A 130 -9.96 -3.89 -6.87
CA SER A 130 -10.55 -4.22 -5.56
C SER A 130 -11.62 -3.22 -5.11
N PHE A 131 -11.88 -2.14 -5.87
CA PHE A 131 -12.86 -1.10 -5.53
C PHE A 131 -14.23 -1.67 -5.09
N PRO A 132 -14.85 -2.63 -5.80
CA PRO A 132 -16.14 -3.16 -5.37
C PRO A 132 -16.08 -3.81 -3.98
N ARG A 133 -14.95 -4.46 -3.64
CA ARG A 133 -14.73 -5.07 -2.32
C ARG A 133 -14.54 -4.01 -1.25
N THR A 134 -13.76 -2.96 -1.56
CA THR A 134 -13.58 -1.80 -0.68
C THR A 134 -14.92 -1.16 -0.33
N VAL A 135 -15.77 -0.90 -1.32
CA VAL A 135 -17.09 -0.29 -1.10
C VAL A 135 -17.99 -1.21 -0.27
N ALA A 136 -18.04 -2.50 -0.61
CA ALA A 136 -18.83 -3.48 0.15
C ALA A 136 -18.39 -3.55 1.61
N TYR A 137 -17.07 -3.56 1.87
CA TYR A 137 -16.53 -3.54 3.22
C TYR A 137 -16.93 -2.27 3.97
N ILE A 138 -16.69 -1.08 3.39
CA ILE A 138 -17.04 0.20 4.04
C ILE A 138 -18.54 0.25 4.39
N ARG A 139 -19.42 -0.20 3.49
CA ARG A 139 -20.88 -0.23 3.73
C ARG A 139 -21.32 -1.23 4.80
N SER A 140 -20.52 -2.25 5.07
CA SER A 140 -20.78 -3.21 6.14
C SER A 140 -20.39 -2.69 7.52
N GLN A 141 -19.71 -1.54 7.57
CA GLN A 141 -19.24 -0.89 8.79
C GLN A 141 -19.96 0.44 8.99
N ASP A 142 -19.86 1.01 10.19
CA ASP A 142 -20.49 2.27 10.57
C ASP A 142 -19.53 3.47 10.37
N TYR A 143 -18.90 3.58 9.19
CA TYR A 143 -18.03 4.73 8.89
C TYR A 143 -18.85 5.95 8.48
N GLN A 144 -18.52 7.10 9.08
CA GLN A 144 -19.09 8.41 8.78
C GLN A 144 -18.25 9.20 7.78
N ALA A 145 -16.95 8.92 7.71
CA ALA A 145 -16.03 9.57 6.77
C ALA A 145 -15.08 8.58 6.10
N VAL A 146 -14.88 8.75 4.79
CA VAL A 146 -13.99 7.92 3.95
C VAL A 146 -12.94 8.83 3.33
N LYS A 147 -11.69 8.75 3.82
CA LYS A 147 -10.55 9.47 3.25
C LYS A 147 -9.82 8.57 2.27
N THR A 148 -9.60 9.01 1.03
CA THR A 148 -8.86 8.21 0.04
C THR A 148 -7.57 8.86 -0.40
N TYR A 149 -6.54 8.04 -0.55
CA TYR A 149 -5.22 8.37 -1.08
C TYR A 149 -5.00 7.50 -2.32
N LEU A 150 -5.60 7.92 -3.44
CA LEU A 150 -5.48 7.27 -4.75
C LEU A 150 -4.49 8.04 -5.61
N ASP A 151 -3.84 7.34 -6.53
CA ASP A 151 -2.78 7.93 -7.36
C ASP A 151 -3.30 9.16 -8.15
N ASN A 152 -2.48 10.20 -8.26
CA ASN A 152 -2.74 11.40 -9.07
C ASN A 152 -2.47 11.11 -10.56
N ASP A 153 -3.13 10.08 -11.10
CA ASP A 153 -3.18 9.78 -12.52
C ASP A 153 -4.62 9.57 -13.01
N LYS A 154 -4.79 9.35 -14.32
CA LYS A 154 -6.12 9.18 -14.94
C LYS A 154 -6.93 8.01 -14.36
N ALA A 155 -6.27 6.97 -13.83
CA ALA A 155 -6.97 5.84 -13.24
C ALA A 155 -7.42 6.16 -11.81
N GLY A 156 -6.56 6.80 -11.01
CA GLY A 156 -6.90 7.26 -9.66
C GLY A 156 -7.92 8.41 -9.66
N GLU A 157 -7.90 9.31 -10.64
CA GLU A 157 -8.95 10.33 -10.87
C GLU A 157 -10.32 9.68 -11.10
N LYS A 158 -10.38 8.64 -11.94
CA LYS A 158 -11.61 7.86 -12.15
C LYS A 158 -12.03 7.12 -10.88
N GLY A 159 -11.07 6.59 -10.11
CA GLY A 159 -11.31 5.98 -8.80
C GLY A 159 -11.95 6.97 -7.83
N THR A 160 -11.40 8.18 -7.75
CA THR A 160 -11.88 9.30 -6.93
C THR A 160 -13.32 9.67 -7.29
N ALA A 161 -13.63 9.81 -8.58
CA ALA A 161 -14.99 10.08 -9.05
C ALA A 161 -15.99 8.97 -8.66
N ARG A 162 -15.54 7.70 -8.67
CA ARG A 162 -16.36 6.57 -8.22
C ARG A 162 -16.59 6.62 -6.71
N PHE A 163 -15.58 6.89 -5.89
CA PHE A 163 -15.77 7.08 -4.45
C PHE A 163 -16.73 8.23 -4.13
N GLN A 164 -16.63 9.35 -4.86
CA GLN A 164 -17.57 10.47 -4.74
C GLN A 164 -19.02 10.05 -5.04
N THR A 165 -19.21 9.19 -6.03
CA THR A 165 -20.53 8.66 -6.39
C THR A 165 -21.08 7.72 -5.30
N GLU A 166 -20.24 6.88 -4.71
CA GLU A 166 -20.67 5.88 -3.72
C GLU A 166 -20.94 6.45 -2.32
N PHE A 167 -20.20 7.50 -1.91
CA PHE A 167 -20.20 8.00 -0.54
C PHE A 167 -20.58 9.47 -0.37
N GLY A 168 -20.77 10.22 -1.46
CA GLY A 168 -21.32 11.58 -1.42
C GLY A 168 -20.54 12.51 -0.48
N SER A 169 -21.25 13.11 0.49
CA SER A 169 -20.67 14.05 1.46
C SER A 169 -19.72 13.41 2.48
N SER A 170 -19.79 12.09 2.68
CA SER A 170 -18.87 11.37 3.57
C SER A 170 -17.50 11.12 2.92
N PHE A 171 -17.37 11.37 1.62
CA PHE A 171 -16.13 11.19 0.88
C PHE A 171 -15.20 12.40 1.01
N LEU A 172 -13.93 12.14 1.38
CA LEU A 172 -12.89 13.15 1.55
C LEU A 172 -11.65 12.78 0.72
N PRO A 173 -11.56 13.16 -0.57
CA PRO A 173 -10.38 12.89 -1.39
C PRO A 173 -9.15 13.61 -0.83
N GLN A 174 -8.02 12.92 -0.72
CA GLN A 174 -6.78 13.47 -0.17
C GLN A 174 -5.68 13.67 -1.23
N GLY A 175 -6.00 13.60 -2.54
CA GLY A 175 -5.03 13.73 -3.64
C GLY A 175 -4.18 15.02 -3.58
N GLU A 176 -4.80 16.12 -3.14
CA GLU A 176 -4.13 17.41 -2.96
C GLU A 176 -3.02 17.37 -1.90
N PHE A 177 -3.09 16.48 -0.90
CA PHE A 177 -2.08 16.37 0.16
C PHE A 177 -0.69 16.06 -0.38
N PHE A 178 -0.61 15.35 -1.51
CA PHE A 178 0.66 14.97 -2.13
C PHE A 178 0.83 15.53 -3.55
N SER A 179 -0.02 16.45 -3.99
CA SER A 179 0.21 17.19 -5.23
C SER A 179 1.51 18.01 -5.13
N PRO A 180 2.35 18.09 -6.18
CA PRO A 180 2.17 17.57 -7.54
C PRO A 180 2.71 16.14 -7.76
N HIS A 181 2.98 15.39 -6.70
CA HIS A 181 3.49 14.02 -6.80
C HIS A 181 2.38 13.05 -7.24
N HIS A 182 2.80 11.97 -7.91
CA HIS A 182 1.90 10.94 -8.41
C HIS A 182 1.27 10.14 -7.26
N ASP A 183 2.06 9.73 -6.27
CA ASP A 183 1.58 9.00 -5.10
C ASP A 183 2.24 9.50 -3.80
N LEU A 184 1.83 8.93 -2.66
CA LEU A 184 2.39 9.29 -1.35
C LEU A 184 3.87 8.90 -1.23
N ASN A 185 4.29 7.83 -1.91
CA ASN A 185 5.69 7.40 -1.87
C ASN A 185 6.60 8.33 -2.66
N ASP A 186 6.13 8.89 -3.77
CA ASP A 186 6.83 9.87 -4.57
C ASP A 186 7.01 11.18 -3.81
N LEU A 187 6.00 11.64 -3.05
CA LEU A 187 6.15 12.75 -2.11
C LEU A 187 7.25 12.46 -1.08
N LEU A 188 7.20 11.31 -0.41
CA LEU A 188 8.19 10.93 0.60
C LEU A 188 9.61 10.90 0.02
N ARG A 189 9.78 10.31 -1.17
CA ARG A 189 11.07 10.25 -1.88
C ARG A 189 11.58 11.64 -2.28
N ALA A 190 10.68 12.54 -2.67
CA ALA A 190 11.05 13.91 -2.99
C ALA A 190 11.56 14.67 -1.75
N GLN A 191 10.89 14.55 -0.60
CA GLN A 191 11.33 15.19 0.66
C GLN A 191 12.72 14.73 1.09
N HIS A 192 13.01 13.43 1.01
CA HIS A 192 14.34 12.89 1.32
C HIS A 192 15.42 13.30 0.30
N SER A 193 15.04 13.55 -0.94
CA SER A 193 15.97 14.03 -1.97
C SER A 193 16.30 15.52 -1.80
N ALA A 194 15.32 16.33 -1.38
CA ALA A 194 15.50 17.75 -1.08
C ALA A 194 16.28 18.00 0.23
N GLY A 195 16.21 17.07 1.19
CA GLY A 195 16.94 17.14 2.46
C GLY A 195 18.44 16.76 2.42
N LYS A 196 19.00 16.40 1.25
CA LYS A 196 20.46 16.22 1.10
C LYS A 196 21.12 17.57 0.84
N PRO A 197 21.97 18.12 1.74
CA PRO A 197 22.79 19.26 1.37
C PRO A 197 23.64 18.86 0.17
N SER A 198 23.55 19.64 -0.90
CA SER A 198 24.45 19.54 -2.02
C SER A 198 25.87 19.76 -1.50
N SER A 199 26.64 18.68 -1.42
CA SER A 199 28.11 18.75 -1.32
C SER A 199 28.65 19.32 -2.64
N LYS A 200 28.47 20.62 -2.84
CA LYS A 200 29.19 21.43 -3.81
C LYS A 200 29.41 22.79 -3.17
N PHE A 201 30.48 22.88 -2.39
CA PHE A 201 31.47 23.96 -2.41
C PHE A 201 32.55 23.60 -1.38
N ARG A 202 33.56 22.84 -1.83
CA ARG A 202 34.89 22.90 -1.24
C ARG A 202 35.73 23.75 -2.18
N LYS A 203 36.01 24.98 -1.77
CA LYS A 203 37.24 25.70 -2.04
C LYS A 203 37.67 26.33 -0.72
#